data_AF-A0A9D7BLS0-F1
#
_entry.id   AF-A0A9D7BLS0-F1
#
_cell.length_a   1.000
_cell.length_b   1.000
_cell.length_c   1.000
_cell.angle_alpha   90.00
_cell.angle_beta   90.00
_cell.angle_gamma   90.00
#
_symmetry.space_group_name_H-M   'P 1'
#
loop_
_entity.id
_entity.type
_entity.pdbx_description
1 polymer ?
#
loop_
_entity_poly.entity_id
_entity_poly.type
_entity_poly.pdbx_seq_one_letter_code
_entity_poly.pdbx_strand_id
1 'polypeptide(L)'
;MNINRFFILIFFASLIFSSCKKEVEGCTDTLADNYDAEASVSKPEDCTYQKRFTGDYTCTFGCKGSLAGVFQSADMNVSELAVKSEVNMIIQSTIGPIPVKGTIISKDSVKIDAVLDNLEVVPEIFFPGTGSTPIKATAVIKSTLAISSDNKVLSGPIKMSMSNKEPVVISGIPIPAGTLKLDDTCDFTGTKK
;
A
#
# COMPACT_ATOMS: atom_id res chain seq x y z
N MET A 1 30.58 -54.35 -45.15
CA MET A 1 29.47 -54.08 -44.22
C MET A 1 29.92 -53.02 -43.23
N ASN A 2 29.69 -51.72 -43.49
CA ASN A 2 30.04 -50.62 -42.54
C ASN A 2 29.32 -49.28 -42.84
N ILE A 3 28.12 -49.30 -43.44
CA ILE A 3 27.30 -48.08 -43.65
C ILE A 3 26.25 -47.89 -42.54
N ASN A 4 26.03 -48.90 -41.70
CA ASN A 4 24.91 -48.95 -40.76
C ASN A 4 25.14 -48.22 -39.42
N ARG A 5 26.38 -47.82 -39.08
CA ARG A 5 26.68 -47.13 -37.81
C ARG A 5 26.73 -45.60 -37.93
N PHE A 6 27.11 -45.08 -39.09
CA PHE A 6 27.27 -43.63 -39.30
C PHE A 6 25.92 -42.92 -39.50
N PHE A 7 24.97 -43.55 -40.19
CA PHE A 7 23.62 -43.01 -40.38
C PHE A 7 22.79 -42.97 -39.09
N ILE A 8 22.98 -43.94 -38.18
CA ILE A 8 22.29 -43.97 -36.88
C ILE A 8 22.76 -42.83 -35.97
N LEU A 9 24.05 -42.48 -36.02
CA LEU A 9 24.62 -41.36 -35.25
C LEU A 9 24.10 -40.00 -35.73
N ILE A 10 23.92 -39.81 -37.04
CA ILE A 10 23.36 -38.57 -37.60
C ILE A 10 21.86 -38.45 -37.28
N PHE A 11 21.12 -39.56 -37.31
CA PHE A 11 19.70 -39.58 -36.95
C PHE A 11 19.48 -39.26 -35.46
N PHE A 12 20.31 -39.82 -34.56
CA PHE A 12 20.28 -39.47 -33.14
C PHE A 12 20.72 -38.02 -32.86
N ALA A 13 21.69 -37.48 -33.61
CA ALA A 13 22.12 -36.09 -33.48
C ALA A 13 21.03 -35.07 -33.93
N SER A 14 20.20 -35.44 -34.90
CA SER A 14 19.10 -34.58 -35.37
C SER A 14 17.92 -34.46 -34.39
N LEU A 15 17.71 -35.47 -33.52
CA LEU A 15 16.65 -35.48 -32.52
C LEU A 15 16.95 -34.57 -31.30
N ILE A 16 18.21 -34.19 -31.10
CA ILE A 16 18.64 -33.41 -29.93
C ILE A 16 18.44 -31.90 -30.14
N PHE A 17 18.32 -31.43 -31.39
CA PHE A 17 18.13 -29.99 -31.69
C PHE A 17 16.66 -29.54 -31.70
N SER A 18 15.70 -30.46 -31.58
CA SER A 18 14.27 -30.13 -31.70
C SER A 18 13.56 -29.89 -30.36
N SER A 19 14.25 -30.03 -29.22
CA SER A 19 13.60 -29.98 -27.90
C SER A 19 13.84 -28.71 -27.07
N CYS A 20 14.65 -27.75 -27.53
CA CYS A 20 14.82 -26.47 -26.82
C CYS A 20 13.91 -25.41 -27.45
N LYS A 21 12.66 -25.33 -26.98
CA LYS A 21 11.92 -24.05 -27.09
C LYS A 21 12.75 -23.01 -26.34
N LYS A 22 13.05 -21.89 -26.99
CA LYS A 22 13.75 -20.78 -26.34
C LYS A 22 12.86 -20.28 -25.20
N GLU A 23 13.34 -20.39 -23.97
CA GLU A 23 12.68 -19.77 -22.83
C GLU A 23 12.72 -18.25 -23.02
N VAL A 24 11.55 -17.61 -22.94
CA VAL A 24 11.42 -16.16 -22.95
C VAL A 24 11.15 -15.73 -21.51
N GLU A 25 12.04 -14.92 -20.96
CA GLU A 25 11.89 -14.36 -19.62
C GLU A 25 10.97 -13.14 -19.65
N GLY A 26 10.06 -13.05 -18.68
CA GLY A 26 9.15 -11.92 -18.53
C GLY A 26 8.02 -12.22 -17.54
N CYS A 27 7.19 -11.23 -17.25
CA CYS A 27 6.05 -11.45 -16.37
C CYS A 27 4.95 -12.27 -17.08
N THR A 28 4.60 -13.42 -16.54
CA THR A 28 3.53 -14.28 -17.09
C THR A 28 2.17 -14.06 -16.42
N ASP A 29 2.07 -13.20 -15.40
CA ASP A 29 0.80 -12.86 -14.75
C ASP A 29 0.02 -11.83 -15.58
N THR A 30 -1.12 -12.25 -16.13
CA THR A 30 -2.04 -11.42 -16.93
C THR A 30 -2.58 -10.18 -16.19
N LEU A 31 -2.47 -10.14 -14.86
CA LEU A 31 -2.91 -9.03 -14.03
C LEU A 31 -1.80 -7.99 -13.76
N ALA A 32 -0.57 -8.27 -14.17
CA ALA A 32 0.56 -7.36 -14.00
C ALA A 32 0.55 -6.22 -15.04
N ASP A 33 1.08 -5.07 -14.65
CA ASP A 33 1.18 -3.88 -15.51
C ASP A 33 2.14 -4.08 -16.69
N ASN A 34 3.03 -5.08 -16.58
CA ASN A 34 4.07 -5.44 -17.54
C ASN A 34 3.97 -6.92 -17.97
N TYR A 35 2.74 -7.46 -18.01
CA TYR A 35 2.48 -8.77 -18.58
C TYR A 35 3.06 -8.92 -19.99
N ASP A 36 3.78 -10.01 -20.23
CA ASP A 36 4.31 -10.40 -21.53
C ASP A 36 3.70 -11.74 -21.97
N ALA A 37 2.91 -11.71 -23.04
CA ALA A 37 2.24 -12.90 -23.57
C ALA A 37 3.20 -13.91 -24.21
N GLU A 38 4.40 -13.48 -24.59
CA GLU A 38 5.43 -14.35 -25.17
C GLU A 38 6.34 -14.96 -24.11
N ALA A 39 6.30 -14.46 -22.87
CA ALA A 39 7.08 -14.99 -21.77
C ALA A 39 6.64 -16.42 -21.39
N SER A 40 7.62 -17.29 -21.19
CA SER A 40 7.42 -18.67 -20.76
C SER A 40 8.03 -18.95 -19.37
N VAL A 41 8.86 -18.04 -18.86
CA VAL A 41 9.53 -18.13 -17.55
C VAL A 41 9.36 -16.80 -16.83
N SER A 42 8.92 -16.83 -15.57
CA SER A 42 8.69 -15.64 -14.74
C SER A 42 9.18 -15.87 -13.31
N LYS A 43 9.78 -14.83 -12.72
CA LYS A 43 10.10 -14.71 -11.30
C LYS A 43 9.15 -13.72 -10.62
N PRO A 44 8.95 -13.82 -9.28
CA PRO A 44 8.07 -12.91 -8.55
C PRO A 44 8.38 -11.41 -8.76
N GLU A 45 9.67 -11.06 -8.88
CA GLU A 45 10.16 -9.71 -9.10
C GLU A 45 9.98 -9.19 -10.55
N ASP A 46 9.67 -10.06 -11.50
CA ASP A 46 9.48 -9.67 -12.90
C ASP A 46 8.15 -8.94 -13.10
N CYS A 47 7.19 -9.10 -12.18
CA CYS A 47 5.85 -8.57 -12.32
C CYS A 47 5.63 -7.31 -11.46
N THR A 48 5.01 -6.30 -12.06
CA THR A 48 4.63 -5.04 -11.40
C THR A 48 3.11 -4.92 -11.33
N TYR A 49 2.59 -4.34 -10.25
CA TYR A 49 1.15 -4.35 -9.93
C TYR A 49 0.63 -2.98 -9.47
N GLN A 50 1.35 -1.92 -9.79
CA GLN A 50 1.10 -0.57 -9.32
C GLN A 50 -0.29 -0.07 -9.74
N LYS A 51 -0.69 -0.29 -11.00
CA LYS A 51 -1.95 0.25 -11.52
C LYS A 51 -3.18 -0.37 -10.87
N ARG A 52 -3.07 -1.58 -10.32
CA ARG A 52 -4.17 -2.25 -9.58
C ARG A 52 -4.65 -1.40 -8.40
N PHE A 53 -3.73 -0.69 -7.74
CA PHE A 53 -4.02 0.15 -6.58
C PHE A 53 -4.37 1.59 -6.94
N THR A 54 -4.02 2.07 -8.13
CA THR A 54 -4.28 3.47 -8.52
C THR A 54 -5.77 3.76 -8.70
N GLY A 55 -6.15 5.00 -8.43
CA GLY A 55 -7.52 5.49 -8.58
C GLY A 55 -7.97 6.35 -7.40
N ASP A 56 -9.16 6.91 -7.54
CA ASP A 56 -9.85 7.61 -6.46
C ASP A 56 -10.73 6.61 -5.70
N TYR A 57 -10.70 6.71 -4.37
CA TYR A 57 -11.46 5.86 -3.47
C TYR A 57 -12.35 6.72 -2.58
N THR A 58 -13.58 6.29 -2.39
CA THR A 58 -14.41 6.74 -1.28
C THR A 58 -14.17 5.81 -0.10
N CYS A 59 -13.65 6.34 1.01
CA CYS A 59 -13.23 5.53 2.14
C CYS A 59 -14.07 5.73 3.39
N THR A 60 -14.22 4.63 4.12
CA THR A 60 -14.82 4.56 5.45
C THR A 60 -13.79 4.03 6.43
N PHE A 61 -13.69 4.66 7.60
CA PHE A 61 -12.81 4.23 8.68
C PHE A 61 -13.66 3.86 9.91
N GLY A 62 -13.73 2.57 10.21
CA GLY A 62 -14.33 2.05 11.43
C GLY A 62 -13.38 2.15 12.62
N CYS A 63 -12.98 3.37 13.00
CA CYS A 63 -12.14 3.61 14.18
C CYS A 63 -12.96 3.42 15.46
N LYS A 64 -12.36 2.81 16.49
CA LYS A 64 -13.05 2.50 17.77
C LYS A 64 -12.67 3.47 18.90
N GLY A 65 -11.54 4.15 18.77
CA GLY A 65 -10.96 4.99 19.82
C GLY A 65 -11.06 6.48 19.54
N SER A 66 -10.20 7.24 20.23
CA SER A 66 -10.20 8.70 20.22
C SER A 66 -9.82 9.32 18.87
N LEU A 67 -9.29 8.53 17.92
CA LEU A 67 -8.91 9.02 16.60
C LEU A 67 -10.07 8.97 15.59
N ALA A 68 -11.24 8.44 15.96
CA ALA A 68 -12.42 8.42 15.11
C ALA A 68 -12.81 9.81 14.57
N GLY A 69 -12.63 10.87 15.37
CA GLY A 69 -12.92 12.25 14.98
C GLY A 69 -12.09 12.78 13.81
N VAL A 70 -10.93 12.19 13.53
CA VAL A 70 -10.02 12.62 12.45
C VAL A 70 -10.37 11.97 11.10
N PHE A 71 -10.94 10.77 11.12
CA PHE A 71 -11.05 9.90 9.93
C PHE A 71 -12.47 9.43 9.57
N GLN A 72 -13.53 10.06 10.09
CA GLN A 72 -14.92 9.57 9.95
C GLN A 72 -15.33 9.19 8.49
N SER A 73 -14.91 9.98 7.50
CA SER A 73 -14.97 9.60 6.08
C SER A 73 -13.94 10.43 5.33
N ALA A 74 -13.09 9.79 4.54
CA ALA A 74 -12.09 10.47 3.74
C ALA A 74 -12.12 9.91 2.32
N ASP A 75 -12.12 10.78 1.32
CA ASP A 75 -11.74 10.34 -0.01
C ASP A 75 -10.21 10.12 -0.01
N MET A 76 -9.74 9.14 -0.78
CA MET A 76 -8.32 8.88 -0.94
C MET A 76 -7.98 8.82 -2.43
N ASN A 77 -6.94 9.54 -2.84
CA ASN A 77 -6.35 9.38 -4.16
C ASN A 77 -5.10 8.51 -4.06
N VAL A 78 -4.98 7.52 -4.94
CA VAL A 78 -3.78 6.69 -5.09
C VAL A 78 -3.19 6.90 -6.47
N SER A 79 -1.93 7.34 -6.53
CA SER A 79 -1.23 7.68 -7.77
C SER A 79 0.06 6.87 -7.95
N GLU A 80 0.46 6.67 -9.21
CA GLU A 80 1.74 6.03 -9.55
C GLU A 80 2.93 6.87 -9.05
N LEU A 81 4.00 6.16 -8.72
CA LEU A 81 5.35 6.68 -8.50
C LEU A 81 6.32 6.08 -9.51
N ALA A 82 7.48 6.72 -9.66
CA ALA A 82 8.55 6.20 -10.52
C ALA A 82 9.02 4.80 -10.10
N VAL A 83 9.02 4.53 -8.79
CA VAL A 83 9.32 3.21 -8.23
C VAL A 83 8.07 2.34 -8.31
N LYS A 84 8.09 1.30 -9.15
CA LYS A 84 6.92 0.46 -9.46
C LYS A 84 6.44 -0.43 -8.31
N SER A 85 7.24 -0.59 -7.26
CA SER A 85 6.84 -1.24 -6.00
C SER A 85 6.26 -0.26 -4.98
N GLU A 86 6.08 1.02 -5.32
CA GLU A 86 5.53 2.03 -4.42
C GLU A 86 4.32 2.74 -5.05
N VAL A 87 3.42 3.24 -4.21
CA VAL A 87 2.34 4.16 -4.61
C VAL A 87 2.29 5.34 -3.66
N ASN A 88 1.87 6.48 -4.17
CA ASN A 88 1.54 7.64 -3.34
C ASN A 88 0.05 7.60 -3.01
N MET A 89 -0.29 7.81 -1.74
CA MET A 89 -1.66 7.85 -1.26
C MET A 89 -1.90 9.17 -0.55
N ILE A 90 -2.96 9.89 -0.92
CA ILE A 90 -3.36 11.15 -0.28
C ILE A 90 -4.74 10.96 0.33
N ILE A 91 -4.81 10.93 1.66
CA ILE A 91 -6.05 10.75 2.42
C ILE A 91 -6.62 12.14 2.77
N GLN A 92 -7.85 12.43 2.35
CA GLN A 92 -8.52 13.70 2.62
C GLN A 92 -9.19 13.66 4.00
N SER A 93 -8.45 14.04 5.06
CA SER A 93 -8.95 14.00 6.45
C SER A 93 -9.50 15.35 6.93
N THR A 94 -10.11 15.38 8.12
CA THR A 94 -10.61 16.62 8.72
C THR A 94 -9.50 17.60 9.13
N ILE A 95 -8.28 17.10 9.32
CA ILE A 95 -7.07 17.90 9.60
C ILE A 95 -6.29 18.26 8.33
N GLY A 96 -6.84 17.95 7.15
CA GLY A 96 -6.25 18.23 5.84
C GLY A 96 -5.75 16.99 5.10
N PRO A 97 -5.17 17.17 3.91
CA PRO A 97 -4.63 16.08 3.10
C PRO A 97 -3.41 15.44 3.77
N ILE A 98 -3.44 14.13 3.94
CA ILE A 98 -2.37 13.35 4.55
C ILE A 98 -1.68 12.50 3.49
N PRO A 99 -0.46 12.88 3.05
CA PRO A 99 0.30 12.07 2.11
C PRO A 99 1.01 10.92 2.83
N VAL A 100 0.80 9.70 2.36
CA VAL A 100 1.55 8.50 2.79
C VAL A 100 2.02 7.71 1.58
N LYS A 101 3.12 6.96 1.75
CA LYS A 101 3.59 6.02 0.75
C LYS A 101 3.13 4.60 1.11
N GLY A 102 2.66 3.88 0.10
CA GLY A 102 2.42 2.45 0.19
C GLY A 102 3.48 1.67 -0.55
N THR A 103 3.97 0.57 0.03
CA THR A 103 4.85 -0.40 -0.61
C THR A 103 4.04 -1.61 -1.04
N ILE A 104 4.04 -1.94 -2.33
CA ILE A 104 3.38 -3.11 -2.88
C ILE A 104 4.20 -4.34 -2.48
N ILE A 105 3.58 -5.22 -1.69
CA ILE A 105 4.23 -6.45 -1.17
C ILE A 105 3.77 -7.70 -1.91
N SER A 106 2.65 -7.62 -2.64
CA SER A 106 2.16 -8.64 -3.56
C SER A 106 1.18 -8.02 -4.55
N LYS A 107 0.74 -8.80 -5.55
CA LYS A 107 -0.22 -8.33 -6.56
C LYS A 107 -1.53 -7.79 -6.00
N ASP A 108 -1.90 -8.23 -4.80
CA ASP A 108 -3.16 -7.88 -4.16
C ASP A 108 -2.96 -7.15 -2.83
N SER A 109 -1.72 -6.83 -2.43
CA SER A 109 -1.47 -6.18 -1.14
C SER A 109 -0.46 -5.05 -1.16
N VAL A 110 -0.79 -3.98 -0.43
CA VAL A 110 0.03 -2.80 -0.21
C VAL A 110 0.20 -2.55 1.30
N LYS A 111 1.45 -2.37 1.72
CA LYS A 111 1.82 -2.06 3.10
C LYS A 111 2.03 -0.56 3.26
N ILE A 112 1.54 0.01 4.35
CA ILE A 112 1.81 1.40 4.76
C ILE A 112 2.60 1.36 6.06
N ASP A 113 3.71 2.08 6.12
CA ASP A 113 4.51 2.30 7.32
C ASP A 113 5.01 3.75 7.28
N ALA A 114 4.16 4.67 7.77
CA ALA A 114 4.36 6.10 7.64
C ALA A 114 4.55 6.76 9.02
N VAL A 115 5.48 7.70 9.08
CA VAL A 115 5.65 8.61 10.22
C VAL A 115 5.46 10.03 9.71
N LEU A 116 4.42 10.70 10.20
CA LEU A 116 4.06 12.06 9.86
C LEU A 116 4.49 12.95 11.02
N ASP A 117 5.51 13.76 10.80
CA ASP A 117 6.04 14.63 11.84
C ASP A 117 5.52 16.06 11.70
N ASN A 118 5.38 16.75 12.83
CA ASN A 118 4.89 18.13 12.92
C ASN A 118 3.52 18.36 12.27
N LEU A 119 2.63 17.39 12.41
CA LEU A 119 1.24 17.49 11.99
C LEU A 119 0.51 18.49 12.87
N GLU A 120 -0.16 19.48 12.28
CA GLU A 120 -0.99 20.42 13.02
C GLU A 120 -2.35 19.78 13.32
N VAL A 121 -2.68 19.66 14.60
CA VAL A 121 -3.95 19.08 15.05
C VAL A 121 -4.61 19.99 16.08
N VAL A 122 -5.94 20.10 16.02
CA VAL A 122 -6.71 20.83 17.03
C VAL A 122 -7.10 19.85 18.14
N PRO A 123 -6.68 20.06 19.40
CA PRO A 123 -6.99 19.15 20.51
C PRO A 123 -8.48 18.89 20.71
N GLU A 124 -9.31 19.88 20.38
CA GLU A 124 -10.78 19.83 20.49
C GLU A 124 -11.39 18.65 19.71
N ILE A 125 -10.74 18.20 18.63
CA ILE A 125 -11.17 17.04 17.82
C ILE A 125 -11.15 15.75 18.64
N PHE A 126 -10.23 15.63 19.59
CA PHE A 126 -10.04 14.46 20.44
C PHE A 126 -10.68 14.63 21.81
N PHE A 127 -10.69 15.87 22.32
CA PHE A 127 -11.13 16.22 23.66
C PHE A 127 -12.05 17.43 23.61
N PRO A 128 -13.38 17.23 23.60
CA PRO A 128 -14.33 18.33 23.59
C PRO A 128 -14.10 19.30 24.75
N GLY A 129 -14.18 20.61 24.48
CA GLY A 129 -13.95 21.65 25.49
C GLY A 129 -12.47 21.96 25.77
N THR A 130 -11.55 21.35 25.02
CA THR A 130 -10.17 21.84 24.93
C THR A 130 -10.08 22.96 23.91
N GLY A 131 -9.19 23.93 24.12
CA GLY A 131 -9.10 25.10 23.26
C GLY A 131 -8.84 24.76 21.79
N SER A 132 -9.22 25.68 20.90
CA SER A 132 -9.12 25.51 19.45
C SER A 132 -7.73 25.82 18.86
N THR A 133 -6.72 26.04 19.70
CA THR A 133 -5.36 26.36 19.25
C THR A 133 -4.70 25.09 18.68
N PRO A 134 -4.24 25.10 17.42
CA PRO A 134 -3.51 23.98 16.85
C PRO A 134 -2.22 23.72 17.61
N ILE A 135 -1.88 22.43 17.75
CA ILE A 135 -0.59 21.98 18.28
C ILE A 135 0.09 21.06 17.28
N LYS A 136 1.41 20.93 17.39
CA LYS A 136 2.16 19.93 16.61
C LYS A 136 2.09 18.56 17.26
N ALA A 137 1.90 17.55 16.43
CA ALA A 137 1.93 16.14 16.81
C ALA A 137 2.77 15.32 15.83
N THR A 138 3.22 14.15 16.30
CA THR A 138 3.76 13.09 15.44
C THR A 138 2.71 12.01 15.34
N ALA A 139 2.37 11.58 14.12
CA ALA A 139 1.49 10.44 13.89
C ALA A 139 2.24 9.29 13.21
N VAL A 140 1.94 8.06 13.61
CA VAL A 140 2.46 6.84 12.98
C VAL A 140 1.27 6.06 12.44
N ILE A 141 1.34 5.68 11.16
CA ILE A 141 0.29 4.94 10.47
C ILE A 141 0.89 3.64 9.95
N LYS A 142 0.33 2.51 10.38
CA LYS A 142 0.74 1.18 9.94
C LYS A 142 -0.45 0.40 9.41
N SER A 143 -0.33 -0.14 8.21
CA SER A 143 -1.39 -0.95 7.62
C SER A 143 -0.84 -1.96 6.62
N THR A 144 -1.64 -2.98 6.36
CA THR A 144 -1.52 -3.83 5.18
C THR A 144 -2.91 -3.93 4.59
N LEU A 145 -3.09 -3.30 3.44
CA LEU A 145 -4.35 -3.25 2.71
C LEU A 145 -4.34 -4.29 1.61
N ALA A 146 -5.49 -4.91 1.38
CA ALA A 146 -5.72 -5.87 0.31
C ALA A 146 -6.72 -5.30 -0.69
N ILE A 147 -6.40 -5.37 -1.99
CA ILE A 147 -7.34 -5.05 -3.07
C ILE A 147 -8.15 -6.31 -3.40
N SER A 148 -9.46 -6.16 -3.59
CA SER A 148 -10.35 -7.23 -4.01
C SER A 148 -9.98 -7.75 -5.41
N SER A 149 -10.38 -8.97 -5.72
CA SER A 149 -10.08 -9.62 -7.01
C SER A 149 -10.65 -8.88 -8.23
N ASP A 150 -11.73 -8.11 -8.05
CA ASP A 150 -12.33 -7.25 -9.08
C ASP A 150 -11.70 -5.85 -9.15
N ASN A 151 -10.65 -5.58 -8.36
CA ASN A 151 -9.91 -4.33 -8.27
C ASN A 151 -10.74 -3.11 -7.82
N LYS A 152 -11.88 -3.33 -7.14
CA LYS A 152 -12.80 -2.26 -6.73
C LYS A 152 -12.71 -1.87 -5.26
N VAL A 153 -12.27 -2.76 -4.39
CA VAL A 153 -12.29 -2.52 -2.93
C VAL A 153 -10.90 -2.70 -2.36
N LEU A 154 -10.38 -1.68 -1.71
CA LEU A 154 -9.16 -1.75 -0.91
C LEU A 154 -9.54 -1.79 0.56
N SER A 155 -9.11 -2.80 1.31
CA SER A 155 -9.54 -2.97 2.71
C SER A 155 -8.46 -3.56 3.59
N GLY A 156 -8.54 -3.29 4.89
CA GLY A 156 -7.63 -3.85 5.87
C GLY A 156 -7.61 -3.07 7.17
N PRO A 157 -6.93 -3.59 8.21
CA PRO A 157 -6.77 -2.87 9.46
C PRO A 157 -5.75 -1.74 9.29
N ILE A 158 -6.04 -0.58 9.89
CA ILE A 158 -5.10 0.52 10.04
C ILE A 158 -4.83 0.71 11.54
N LYS A 159 -3.57 0.64 11.93
CA LYS A 159 -3.11 1.00 13.27
C LYS A 159 -2.54 2.40 13.23
N MET A 160 -3.04 3.25 14.11
CA MET A 160 -2.65 4.64 14.20
C MET A 160 -2.17 4.95 15.60
N SER A 161 -1.08 5.70 15.70
CA SER A 161 -0.68 6.32 16.96
C SER A 161 -0.38 7.79 16.75
N MET A 162 -0.62 8.60 17.77
CA MET A 162 -0.34 10.02 17.77
C MET A 162 0.24 10.44 19.11
N SER A 163 1.23 11.33 19.06
CA SER A 163 1.80 11.95 20.26
C SER A 163 2.00 13.44 20.08
N ASN A 164 1.71 14.23 21.12
CA ASN A 164 1.94 15.68 21.09
C ASN A 164 3.44 16.01 21.10
N LYS A 165 3.86 16.99 20.30
CA LYS A 165 5.22 17.57 20.35
C LYS A 165 5.29 18.86 21.16
N GLU A 166 4.14 19.48 21.37
CA GLU A 166 4.00 20.72 22.13
C GLU A 166 3.12 20.48 23.36
N PRO A 167 3.34 21.21 24.47
CA PRO A 167 2.44 21.14 25.63
C PRO A 167 1.00 21.49 25.24
N VAL A 168 0.04 20.81 25.86
CA VAL A 168 -1.39 21.04 25.62
C VAL A 168 -2.13 21.12 26.94
N VAL A 169 -3.14 22.00 27.04
CA VAL A 169 -4.01 22.07 28.23
C VAL A 169 -5.30 21.34 27.93
N ILE A 170 -5.57 20.27 28.67
CA ILE A 170 -6.80 19.48 28.55
C ILE A 170 -7.61 19.69 29.82
N SER A 171 -8.79 20.30 29.71
CA SER A 171 -9.68 20.55 30.85
C SER A 171 -8.98 21.27 32.02
N GLY A 172 -8.11 22.24 31.72
CA GLY A 172 -7.34 23.00 32.71
C GLY A 172 -6.07 22.31 33.22
N ILE A 173 -5.78 21.08 32.78
CA ILE A 173 -4.59 20.32 33.18
C ILE A 173 -3.50 20.48 32.10
N PRO A 174 -2.32 21.04 32.42
CA PRO A 174 -1.21 21.12 31.48
C PRO A 174 -0.58 19.74 31.28
N ILE A 175 -0.55 19.29 30.04
CA ILE A 175 0.06 18.04 29.58
C ILE A 175 1.38 18.38 28.89
N PRO A 176 2.53 17.90 29.38
CA PRO A 176 3.82 18.13 28.73
C PRO A 176 3.90 17.51 27.33
N ALA A 177 4.84 18.00 26.52
CA ALA A 177 5.20 17.40 25.24
C ALA A 177 5.55 15.90 25.40
N GLY A 178 5.13 15.06 24.45
CA GLY A 178 5.39 13.63 24.41
C GLY A 178 4.59 12.77 25.40
N THR A 179 3.77 13.40 26.26
CA THR A 179 3.01 12.69 27.30
C THR A 179 1.66 12.22 26.80
N LEU A 180 1.00 13.00 25.96
CA LEU A 180 -0.25 12.59 25.33
C LEU A 180 0.06 11.54 24.27
N LYS A 181 -0.49 10.34 24.42
CA LYS A 181 -0.44 9.28 23.42
C LYS A 181 -1.84 8.80 23.13
N LEU A 182 -2.21 8.81 21.87
CA LEU A 182 -3.46 8.28 21.35
C LEU A 182 -3.14 7.12 20.44
N ASP A 183 -3.73 5.96 20.69
CA ASP A 183 -3.59 4.78 19.86
C ASP A 183 -4.98 4.33 19.42
N ASP A 184 -5.13 3.96 18.15
CA ASP A 184 -6.38 3.45 17.61
C ASP A 184 -6.14 2.37 16.57
N THR A 185 -7.14 1.52 16.39
CA THR A 185 -7.21 0.55 15.30
C THR A 185 -8.52 0.74 14.58
N CYS A 186 -8.42 1.04 13.29
CA CYS A 186 -9.56 1.29 12.42
C CYS A 186 -9.69 0.16 11.39
N ASP A 187 -10.91 -0.27 11.15
CA ASP A 187 -11.22 -1.09 9.98
C ASP A 187 -11.38 -0.16 8.77
N PHE A 188 -10.48 -0.25 7.79
CA PHE A 188 -10.51 0.58 6.59
C PHE A 188 -11.18 -0.15 5.43
N THR A 189 -12.00 0.57 4.70
CA THR A 189 -12.52 0.14 3.39
C THR A 189 -12.57 1.35 2.46
N GLY A 190 -11.97 1.23 1.28
CA GLY A 190 -12.04 2.19 0.20
C GLY A 190 -12.65 1.55 -1.03
N THR A 191 -13.72 2.13 -1.57
CA THR A 191 -14.32 1.70 -2.84
C THR A 191 -13.87 2.61 -3.96
N LYS A 192 -13.27 2.05 -4.99
CA LYS A 192 -12.78 2.76 -6.17
C LYS A 192 -13.97 3.38 -6.93
N LYS A 193 -13.82 4.63 -7.35
CA LYS A 193 -14.81 5.40 -8.13
C LYS A 193 -14.82 4.98 -9.60
#